data_AF-A0AAD4MKU1-F1
#
_entry.id   AF-A0AAD4MKU1-F1
#
_cell.length_a   1.000
_cell.length_b   1.000
_cell.length_c   1.000
_cell.angle_alpha   90.00
_cell.angle_beta   90.00
_cell.angle_gamma   90.00
#
_symmetry.space_group_name_H-M   'P 1'
#
loop_
_entity.id
_entity.type
_entity.pdbx_description
1 polymer ?
#
loop_
_entity_poly.entity_id
_entity_poly.type
_entity_poly.pdbx_seq_one_letter_code
_entity_poly.pdbx_strand_id
1 'polypeptide(L)'
;MLNASSKIKGVKDWEKFETARKLKECVDEIRQQYNIDLKARDMHIRQRAVAVYFIDKLALRAGNKKDTDEAADTVGCCSLRCEHIKLHEKLDKEK
;
A
#
# COMPACT_ATOMS: atom_id res chain seq x y z
N MET A 1 -10.33 -6.24 25.98
CA MET A 1 -9.66 -7.08 24.97
C MET A 1 -8.99 -8.27 25.65
N LEU A 2 -8.99 -9.47 25.05
CA LEU A 2 -8.33 -10.66 25.61
C LEU A 2 -6.81 -10.64 25.34
N ASN A 3 -6.05 -11.39 26.16
CA ASN A 3 -4.61 -11.60 25.99
C ASN A 3 -4.30 -12.18 24.59
N ALA A 4 -3.16 -11.80 24.01
CA ALA A 4 -2.64 -12.35 22.75
C ALA A 4 -2.54 -13.89 22.78
N SER A 5 -2.25 -14.50 23.94
CA SER A 5 -2.21 -15.96 24.11
C SER A 5 -3.60 -16.61 24.15
N SER A 6 -4.69 -15.84 24.16
CA SER A 6 -6.03 -16.40 24.13
C SER A 6 -6.33 -17.06 22.79
N LYS A 7 -7.08 -18.16 22.82
CA LYS A 7 -7.50 -18.91 21.62
C LYS A 7 -8.10 -18.00 20.53
N ILE A 8 -8.95 -17.04 20.92
CA ILE A 8 -9.63 -16.13 19.98
C ILE A 8 -8.62 -15.22 19.28
N LYS A 9 -7.62 -14.70 19.99
CA LYS A 9 -6.57 -13.87 19.38
C LYS A 9 -5.64 -14.70 18.50
N GLY A 10 -5.28 -15.91 18.94
CA GLY A 10 -4.48 -16.85 18.16
C GLY A 10 -5.14 -17.26 16.84
N VAL A 11 -6.44 -17.57 16.85
CA VAL A 11 -7.18 -17.90 15.62
C VAL A 11 -7.18 -16.73 14.63
N LYS A 12 -7.44 -15.51 15.09
CA LYS A 12 -7.40 -14.32 14.22
C LYS A 12 -6.01 -14.06 13.65
N ASP A 13 -4.96 -14.30 14.44
CA ASP A 13 -3.59 -14.11 13.96
C ASP A 13 -3.19 -15.16 12.93
N TRP A 14 -3.64 -16.41 13.13
CA TRP A 14 -3.53 -17.47 12.14
C TRP A 14 -4.27 -17.13 10.84
N GLU A 15 -5.53 -16.69 10.91
CA GLU A 15 -6.31 -16.26 9.73
C GLU A 15 -5.62 -15.14 8.96
N LYS A 16 -5.03 -14.16 9.66
CA LYS A 16 -4.24 -13.07 9.04
C LYS A 16 -3.09 -13.61 8.20
N PHE A 17 -2.34 -14.60 8.70
CA PHE A 17 -1.25 -15.22 7.95
C PHE A 17 -1.75 -16.10 6.81
N GLU A 18 -2.86 -16.81 6.98
CA GLU A 18 -3.48 -17.56 5.88
C GLU A 18 -3.95 -16.66 4.74
N THR A 19 -4.48 -15.46 5.04
CA THR A 19 -4.79 -14.46 4.02
C THR A 19 -3.54 -14.03 3.25
N ALA A 20 -2.41 -13.80 3.93
CA ALA A 20 -1.15 -13.46 3.27
C ALA A 20 -0.62 -14.61 2.39
N ARG A 21 -0.79 -15.87 2.83
CA ARG A 21 -0.42 -17.05 2.04
C ARG A 21 -1.26 -17.19 0.78
N LYS A 22 -2.57 -16.93 0.86
CA LYS A 22 -3.44 -16.89 -0.34
C LYS A 22 -3.05 -15.78 -1.30
N LEU A 23 -2.70 -14.59 -0.80
CA LEU A 23 -2.18 -13.51 -1.65
C LEU A 23 -0.91 -13.94 -2.41
N LYS A 24 -0.01 -14.68 -1.77
CA LYS A 24 1.21 -15.19 -2.42
C LYS A 24 0.89 -16.03 -3.67
N GLU A 25 -0.23 -16.76 -3.69
CA GLU A 25 -0.61 -17.62 -4.82
C GLU A 25 -1.07 -16.82 -6.04
N CYS A 26 -1.61 -15.61 -5.86
CA CYS A 26 -2.15 -14.77 -6.95
C CYS A 26 -1.44 -13.42 -7.14
N VAL A 27 -0.39 -13.13 -6.37
CA VAL A 27 0.25 -11.81 -6.37
C VAL A 27 0.81 -11.42 -7.74
N ASP A 28 1.30 -12.39 -8.52
CA ASP A 28 1.88 -12.11 -9.83
C ASP A 28 0.82 -11.70 -10.86
N GLU A 29 -0.39 -12.25 -10.79
CA GLU A 29 -1.53 -11.81 -11.59
C GLU A 29 -1.95 -10.37 -11.23
N ILE A 30 -2.00 -10.05 -9.93
CA ILE A 30 -2.28 -8.69 -9.45
C ILE A 30 -1.22 -7.71 -9.96
N ARG A 31 0.06 -8.13 -9.98
CA ARG A 31 1.17 -7.33 -10.50
C ARG A 31 1.06 -7.10 -12.00
N GLN A 32 0.69 -8.13 -12.76
CA GLN A 32 0.42 -7.98 -14.18
C GLN A 32 -0.73 -6.99 -14.40
N GLN A 33 -1.82 -7.11 -13.63
CA GLN A 33 -2.97 -6.24 -13.76
C GLN A 33 -2.65 -4.77 -13.47
N TYR A 34 -1.98 -4.46 -12.34
CA TYR A 34 -1.68 -3.05 -12.08
C TYR A 34 -0.70 -2.46 -13.12
N ASN A 35 0.20 -3.27 -13.70
CA ASN A 35 1.10 -2.80 -14.77
C ASN A 35 0.36 -2.45 -16.07
N ILE A 36 -0.72 -3.17 -16.38
CA ILE A 36 -1.63 -2.83 -17.48
C ILE A 36 -2.38 -1.54 -17.12
N ASP A 37 -2.93 -1.46 -15.90
CA ASP A 37 -3.72 -0.32 -15.42
C ASP A 37 -2.91 0.99 -15.38
N LEU A 38 -1.56 0.95 -15.28
CA LEU A 38 -0.69 2.14 -15.39
C LEU A 38 -0.87 2.90 -16.71
N LYS A 39 -1.34 2.22 -17.77
CA LYS A 39 -1.57 2.81 -19.09
C LYS A 39 -3.06 3.03 -19.39
N ALA A 40 -3.94 2.84 -18.41
CA ALA A 40 -5.38 3.02 -18.60
C ALA A 40 -5.73 4.47 -18.97
N ARG A 41 -6.79 4.64 -19.78
CA ARG A 41 -7.30 5.96 -20.14
C ARG A 41 -7.83 6.72 -18.92
N ASP A 42 -8.51 6.01 -18.03
CA ASP A 42 -9.08 6.55 -16.80
C ASP A 42 -7.96 6.90 -15.79
N MET A 43 -7.99 8.13 -15.28
CA MET A 43 -7.06 8.62 -14.27
C MET A 43 -7.22 7.89 -12.93
N HIS A 44 -8.44 7.57 -12.53
CA HIS A 44 -8.71 6.89 -11.26
C HIS A 44 -8.08 5.49 -11.24
N ILE A 45 -8.17 4.77 -12.37
CA ILE A 45 -7.53 3.47 -12.55
C ILE A 45 -6.01 3.60 -12.45
N ARG A 46 -5.41 4.58 -13.13
CA ARG A 46 -3.97 4.84 -13.05
C ARG A 46 -3.50 5.21 -11.65
N GLN A 47 -4.22 6.09 -10.95
CA GLN A 47 -3.92 6.46 -9.57
C GLN A 47 -3.94 5.24 -8.63
N ARG A 48 -4.98 4.40 -8.76
CA ARG A 48 -5.08 3.14 -8.00
C ARG A 48 -3.90 2.21 -8.31
N ALA A 49 -3.54 2.05 -9.58
CA ALA A 49 -2.44 1.20 -9.99
C ALA A 49 -1.09 1.66 -9.41
N VAL A 50 -0.79 2.96 -9.46
CA VAL A 50 0.42 3.54 -8.85
C VAL A 50 0.41 3.35 -7.33
N ALA A 51 -0.73 3.57 -6.66
CA ALA A 51 -0.84 3.37 -5.22
C ALA A 51 -0.60 1.89 -4.83
N VAL A 52 -1.20 0.94 -5.56
CA VAL A 52 -0.96 -0.50 -5.35
C VAL A 52 0.51 -0.85 -5.59
N TYR A 53 1.14 -0.29 -6.63
CA TYR A 53 2.56 -0.47 -6.89
C TYR A 53 3.44 0.01 -5.73
N PHE A 54 3.18 1.20 -5.15
CA PHE A 54 3.93 1.68 -3.99
C PHE A 54 3.70 0.82 -2.74
N ILE A 55 2.47 0.34 -2.51
CA ILE A 55 2.19 -0.58 -1.40
C ILE A 55 2.93 -1.91 -1.59
N ASP A 56 2.92 -2.51 -2.80
CA ASP A 56 3.62 -3.78 -3.08
C ASP A 56 5.15 -3.64 -2.99
N LYS A 57 5.72 -2.59 -3.59
CA LYS A 57 7.19 -2.46 -3.70
C LYS A 57 7.87 -1.79 -2.52
N LEU A 58 7.17 -0.85 -1.86
CA LEU A 58 7.74 -0.04 -0.78
C LEU A 58 7.09 -0.33 0.58
N ALA A 59 6.13 -1.28 0.63
CA ALA A 59 5.41 -1.65 1.85
C ALA A 59 4.74 -0.46 2.57
N LEU A 60 4.28 0.54 1.82
CA LEU A 60 3.56 1.67 2.38
C LEU A 60 2.23 1.22 2.98
N ARG A 61 1.83 1.85 4.09
CA ARG A 61 0.47 1.67 4.64
C ARG A 61 -0.55 2.39 3.77
N ALA A 62 -1.80 1.92 3.76
CA ALA A 62 -2.87 2.48 2.92
C ALA A 62 -3.06 4.01 3.07
N GLY A 63 -3.02 4.55 4.30
CA GLY A 63 -3.16 5.99 4.53
C GLY A 63 -4.60 6.49 4.47
N ASN A 64 -5.37 6.23 5.53
CA ASN A 64 -6.72 6.75 5.66
C ASN A 64 -6.71 8.28 5.88
N LYS A 65 -7.76 8.95 5.41
CA LYS A 65 -7.97 10.37 5.71
C LYS A 65 -8.14 10.53 7.23
N LYS A 66 -7.40 11.47 7.81
CA LYS A 66 -7.53 11.88 9.20
C LYS A 66 -8.13 13.27 9.27
N ASP A 67 -8.79 13.57 10.37
CA ASP A 67 -9.09 14.95 10.73
C ASP A 67 -7.79 15.63 11.16
N THR A 68 -7.42 16.71 10.47
CA THR A 68 -6.15 17.42 10.69
C THR A 68 -6.15 18.25 11.97
N ASP A 69 -7.32 18.51 12.54
CA ASP A 69 -7.45 19.33 13.75
C ASP A 69 -7.25 18.51 15.03
N GLU A 70 -7.55 17.20 14.97
CA GLU A 70 -7.49 16.29 16.13
C GLU A 70 -6.32 15.31 16.08
N ALA A 71 -5.74 15.06 14.90
CA ALA A 71 -4.70 14.06 14.71
C ALA A 71 -3.41 14.66 14.11
N ALA A 72 -2.27 14.10 14.53
CA ALA A 72 -0.98 14.45 13.94
C ALA A 72 -0.96 14.24 12.42
N ASP A 73 -0.36 15.19 11.69
CA ASP A 73 -0.21 15.15 10.23
C ASP A 73 0.79 14.07 9.81
N THR A 74 0.27 12.86 9.66
CA THR A 74 1.00 11.69 9.19
C THR A 74 0.27 11.13 7.98
N VAL A 75 1.01 10.77 6.94
CA VAL A 75 0.43 10.25 5.69
C VAL A 75 0.78 8.78 5.45
N GLY A 76 -0.03 8.13 4.62
CA GLY A 76 0.26 6.85 3.98
C GLY A 76 0.02 6.96 2.47
N CYS A 77 0.08 5.85 1.76
CA CYS A 77 0.10 5.84 0.29
C CYS A 77 -1.04 6.64 -0.36
N CYS A 78 -2.28 6.44 0.06
CA CYS A 78 -3.47 7.09 -0.49
C CYS A 78 -3.70 8.52 0.04
N SER A 79 -2.92 8.95 1.04
CA SER A 79 -2.97 10.31 1.59
C SER A 79 -1.69 11.12 1.32
N LEU A 80 -0.81 10.62 0.44
CA LEU A 80 0.33 11.39 -0.05
C LEU A 80 -0.16 12.67 -0.75
N ARG A 81 0.62 13.75 -0.57
CA ARG A 81 0.43 15.06 -1.17
C ARG A 81 1.63 15.33 -2.07
N CYS A 82 1.48 16.26 -3.01
CA CYS A 82 2.54 16.57 -3.98
C CYS A 82 3.87 16.97 -3.32
N GLU A 83 3.83 17.61 -2.15
CA GLU A 83 5.03 18.02 -1.39
C GLU A 83 5.86 16.86 -0.84
N HIS A 84 5.29 15.65 -0.73
CA HIS A 84 5.99 14.48 -0.19
C HIS A 84 6.85 13.74 -1.23
N ILE A 85 6.73 14.08 -2.52
CA ILE A 85 7.40 13.37 -3.61
C ILE A 85 8.17 14.37 -4.46
N LYS A 86 9.45 14.08 -4.70
CA LYS A 86 10.27 14.80 -5.66
C LYS A 86 10.68 13.86 -6.78
N LEU A 87 10.33 14.22 -8.01
CA LEU A 87 10.73 13.48 -9.21
C LEU A 87 12.03 14.07 -9.75
N HIS A 88 12.98 13.20 -10.08
CA HIS A 88 14.27 13.57 -10.64
C HIS A 88 14.44 12.85 -11.97
N GLU A 89 14.68 13.60 -13.06
CA GLU A 89 14.97 12.97 -14.37
C GLU A 89 16.26 12.15 -14.33
N LYS A 90 17.24 12.62 -13.55
CA LYS A 90 18.48 11.92 -13.21
C LYS A 90 18.78 12.20 -11.75
N LEU A 91 18.93 11.14 -10.98
CA LEU A 91 19.42 11.16 -9.61
C LEU A 91 20.61 10.18 -9.60
N ASP A 92 21.73 10.60 -9.03
CA ASP A 92 23.01 9.88 -9.04
C ASP A 92 23.71 9.77 -10.41
N LYS A 93 24.27 10.90 -10.87
CA LYS A 93 25.49 10.88 -11.69
C LYS A 93 26.68 11.19 -10.79
N GLU A 94 27.19 10.21 -10.06
CA GLU A 94 28.56 10.20 -9.53
C GLU A 94 28.85 8.88 -8.78
N LYS A 95 29.51 7.96 -9.49
CA LYS A 95 30.66 7.20 -8.98
C LYS A 95 31.71 7.17 -10.08
#